data_AF-A0A4Q2UDZ0-F1
#
_entry.id   AF-A0A4Q2UDZ0-F1
#
_cell.length_a   1.000
_cell.length_b   1.000
_cell.length_c   1.000
_cell.angle_alpha   90.00
_cell.angle_beta   90.00
_cell.angle_gamma   90.00
#
_symmetry.space_group_name_H-M   'P 1'
#
loop_
_entity.id
_entity.type
_entity.pdbx_description
1 polymer ?
#
loop_
_entity_poly.entity_id
_entity_poly.type
_entity_poly.pdbx_seq_one_letter_code
_entity_poly.pdbx_strand_id
1 'polypeptide(L)'
;MKTVYVLACFLLTAVAAIGQKIANDNTLSVKVDGKDYTTQPRRIRVGNYWWVTANAVKPDKSLRIWLGTFDRRDALESGTYLVVDADKPDTKENRQKYEDFGKYKGIAIIKYVEETREPRMEYHVGKSQNNDETISVKLGTDGFLEATFSGKLAGTYWKEKATATVFGGMGRLINKMEDKAITKASGYDSDIDPEGNGYKKQDKKDEIILTDGKVRLKVN
;
A
#
# COMPACT_ATOMS: atom_id res chain seq x y z
N MET A 1 -24.56 -47.26 -1.71
CA MET A 1 -23.16 -46.86 -2.02
C MET A 1 -23.06 -45.93 -3.22
N LYS A 2 -23.63 -46.24 -4.39
CA LYS A 2 -23.55 -45.37 -5.59
C LYS A 2 -24.07 -43.94 -5.39
N THR A 3 -25.14 -43.75 -4.61
CA THR A 3 -25.74 -42.44 -4.32
C THR A 3 -24.89 -41.54 -3.41
N VAL A 4 -24.04 -42.12 -2.54
CA VAL A 4 -23.15 -41.36 -1.64
C VAL A 4 -21.98 -40.75 -2.42
N TYR A 5 -21.43 -41.48 -3.39
CA TYR A 5 -20.36 -40.97 -4.25
C TYR A 5 -20.83 -39.85 -5.20
N VAL A 6 -22.08 -39.91 -5.66
CA VAL A 6 -22.69 -38.85 -6.48
C VAL A 6 -22.89 -37.58 -5.66
N LEU A 7 -23.38 -37.71 -4.41
CA LEU A 7 -23.54 -36.57 -3.51
C LEU A 7 -22.19 -35.91 -3.15
N ALA A 8 -21.15 -36.70 -2.92
CA ALA A 8 -19.80 -36.20 -2.66
C ALA A 8 -19.19 -35.47 -3.87
N CYS A 9 -19.42 -35.95 -5.10
CA CYS A 9 -18.99 -35.26 -6.32
C CYS A 9 -19.78 -33.95 -6.56
N PHE A 10 -21.06 -33.91 -6.19
CA PHE A 10 -21.86 -32.69 -6.27
C PHE A 10 -21.43 -31.63 -5.23
N LEU A 11 -21.07 -32.06 -4.03
CA LEU A 11 -20.49 -31.19 -3.01
C LEU A 11 -19.13 -30.62 -3.45
N LEU A 12 -18.26 -31.43 -4.07
CA LEU A 12 -16.95 -30.98 -4.57
C LEU A 12 -17.04 -29.97 -5.72
N THR A 13 -18.05 -30.08 -6.59
CA THR A 13 -18.29 -29.10 -7.67
C THR A 13 -18.93 -27.81 -7.16
N ALA A 14 -19.74 -27.87 -6.10
CA ALA A 14 -20.29 -26.68 -5.44
C ALA A 14 -19.20 -25.84 -4.75
N VAL A 15 -18.16 -26.45 -4.16
CA VAL A 15 -17.04 -25.68 -3.58
C VAL A 15 -16.19 -25.00 -4.65
N ALA A 16 -16.07 -25.58 -5.85
CA ALA A 16 -15.34 -24.98 -6.96
C ALA A 16 -16.03 -23.73 -7.52
N ALA A 17 -17.36 -23.63 -7.41
CA ALA A 17 -18.12 -22.45 -7.86
C ALA A 17 -17.97 -21.24 -6.91
N ILE A 18 -17.77 -21.48 -5.60
CA ILE A 18 -17.49 -20.41 -4.62
C ILE A 18 -16.02 -19.95 -4.70
N GLY A 19 -15.14 -20.78 -5.29
CA GLY A 19 -13.73 -20.48 -5.53
C GLY A 19 -13.43 -19.70 -6.80
N GLN A 20 -14.44 -19.38 -7.64
CA GLN A 20 -14.28 -18.37 -8.68
C GLN A 20 -14.10 -17.01 -7.99
N LYS A 21 -12.83 -16.67 -7.70
CA LYS A 21 -12.40 -15.28 -7.52
C LYS A 21 -13.18 -14.44 -8.52
N ILE A 22 -14.10 -13.61 -8.03
CA ILE A 22 -14.58 -12.43 -8.77
C ILE A 22 -13.34 -11.87 -9.43
N ALA A 23 -13.35 -11.76 -10.77
CA ALA A 23 -12.22 -11.21 -11.52
C ALA A 23 -11.80 -9.92 -10.82
N ASN A 24 -10.67 -9.98 -10.12
CA ASN A 24 -10.20 -8.85 -9.36
C ASN A 24 -9.52 -7.93 -10.37
N ASP A 25 -10.34 -7.11 -11.04
CA ASP A 25 -9.91 -6.11 -12.03
C ASP A 25 -9.15 -4.95 -11.38
N ASN A 26 -8.92 -5.02 -10.06
CA ASN A 26 -8.07 -4.08 -9.36
C ASN A 26 -6.64 -4.22 -9.87
N THR A 27 -6.07 -3.11 -10.33
CA THR A 27 -4.71 -3.06 -10.82
C THR A 27 -4.02 -1.80 -10.32
N LEU A 28 -2.76 -1.94 -9.92
CA LEU A 28 -1.85 -0.85 -9.65
C LEU A 28 -0.60 -1.13 -10.46
N SER A 29 -0.19 -0.18 -11.28
CA SER A 29 1.01 -0.24 -12.08
C SER A 29 1.77 1.06 -11.93
N VAL A 30 3.06 0.98 -11.65
CA VAL A 30 3.95 2.13 -11.50
C VAL A 30 5.37 1.67 -11.79
N LYS A 31 6.24 2.58 -12.23
CA LYS A 31 7.67 2.33 -12.27
C LYS A 31 8.33 2.94 -11.04
N VAL A 32 9.01 2.10 -10.27
CA VAL A 32 9.82 2.51 -9.12
C VAL A 32 11.28 2.49 -9.56
N ASP A 33 11.92 3.65 -9.63
CA ASP A 33 13.28 3.82 -10.14
C ASP A 33 13.49 3.17 -11.52
N GLY A 34 12.49 3.33 -12.40
CA GLY A 34 12.47 2.77 -13.75
C GLY A 34 12.13 1.27 -13.83
N LYS A 35 11.94 0.58 -12.70
CA LYS A 35 11.54 -0.84 -12.67
C LYS A 35 10.03 -0.96 -12.57
N ASP A 36 9.44 -1.76 -13.45
CA ASP A 36 8.01 -2.01 -13.42
C ASP A 36 7.58 -2.69 -12.11
N TYR A 37 6.55 -2.13 -11.50
CA TYR A 37 5.93 -2.60 -10.28
C TYR A 37 4.42 -2.66 -10.48
N THR A 38 3.92 -3.88 -10.71
CA THR A 38 2.51 -4.15 -10.94
C THR A 38 1.98 -5.08 -9.87
N THR A 39 0.81 -4.74 -9.32
CA THR A 39 0.13 -5.55 -8.31
C THR A 39 -1.39 -5.31 -8.31
N GLN A 40 -2.11 -6.12 -7.53
CA GLN A 40 -3.53 -5.96 -7.24
C GLN A 40 -3.70 -5.11 -5.98
N PRO A 41 -4.19 -3.86 -6.11
CA PRO A 41 -4.41 -3.04 -4.96
C PRO A 41 -5.63 -3.51 -4.16
N ARG A 42 -5.61 -3.21 -2.86
CA ARG A 42 -6.71 -3.45 -1.94
C ARG A 42 -7.15 -2.15 -1.29
N ARG A 43 -8.47 -2.04 -1.09
CA ARG A 43 -9.07 -0.97 -0.30
C ARG A 43 -9.05 -1.35 1.17
N ILE A 44 -8.51 -0.48 2.02
CA ILE A 44 -8.69 -0.54 3.47
C ILE A 44 -9.09 0.84 3.99
N ARG A 45 -9.75 0.88 5.14
CA ARG A 45 -10.08 2.13 5.85
C ARG A 45 -9.34 2.14 7.17
N VAL A 46 -8.60 3.21 7.46
CA VAL A 46 -7.97 3.42 8.77
C VAL A 46 -8.26 4.86 9.19
N GLY A 47 -9.03 5.00 10.27
CA GLY A 47 -9.58 6.29 10.69
C GLY A 47 -10.47 6.92 9.61
N ASN A 48 -10.22 8.19 9.32
CA ASN A 48 -10.95 8.97 8.32
C ASN A 48 -10.32 8.92 6.92
N TYR A 49 -9.29 8.10 6.72
CA TYR A 49 -8.58 8.02 5.44
C TYR A 49 -8.94 6.72 4.71
N TRP A 50 -9.10 6.83 3.38
CA TRP A 50 -9.16 5.69 2.48
C TRP A 50 -7.76 5.34 2.02
N TRP A 51 -7.41 4.07 2.13
CA TRP A 51 -6.08 3.58 1.84
C TRP A 51 -6.20 2.62 0.67
N VAL A 52 -5.35 2.84 -0.33
CA VAL A 52 -5.11 1.90 -1.41
C VAL A 52 -3.74 1.31 -1.18
N THR A 53 -3.71 0.02 -0.84
CA THR A 53 -2.45 -0.71 -0.65
C THR A 53 -2.14 -1.48 -1.92
N ALA A 54 -0.88 -1.56 -2.29
CA ALA A 54 -0.35 -2.35 -3.39
C ALA A 54 0.72 -3.25 -2.80
N ASN A 55 0.45 -4.54 -2.68
CA ASN A 55 1.40 -5.51 -2.17
C ASN A 55 1.79 -6.45 -3.31
N ALA A 56 3.05 -6.48 -3.71
CA ALA A 56 3.46 -7.44 -4.73
C ALA A 56 3.23 -8.87 -4.21
N VAL A 57 3.04 -9.82 -5.13
CA VAL A 57 2.96 -11.28 -4.84
C VAL A 57 4.32 -11.85 -4.36
N LYS A 58 5.22 -10.97 -3.91
CA LYS A 58 6.40 -11.21 -3.09
C LYS A 58 6.28 -10.28 -1.87
N PRO A 59 6.30 -10.81 -0.64
CA PRO A 59 6.04 -10.09 0.64
C PRO A 59 7.07 -9.00 1.00
N ASP A 60 7.88 -8.59 0.04
CA ASP A 60 9.10 -7.81 0.23
C ASP A 60 8.89 -6.34 -0.15
N LYS A 61 7.79 -6.02 -0.85
CA LYS A 61 7.52 -4.67 -1.35
C LYS A 61 6.07 -4.27 -1.14
N SER A 62 5.88 -3.06 -0.61
CA SER A 62 4.56 -2.46 -0.44
C SER A 62 4.58 -1.00 -0.90
N LEU A 63 3.63 -0.63 -1.75
CA LEU A 63 3.31 0.76 -2.06
C LEU A 63 1.93 1.08 -1.50
N ARG A 64 1.83 2.14 -0.71
CA ARG A 64 0.57 2.58 -0.12
C ARG A 64 0.30 4.01 -0.54
N ILE A 65 -0.95 4.24 -0.94
CA ILE A 65 -1.48 5.54 -1.31
C ILE A 65 -2.66 5.82 -0.39
N TRP A 66 -2.57 6.90 0.35
CA TRP A 66 -3.66 7.41 1.17
C TRP A 66 -4.37 8.50 0.43
N LEU A 67 -5.69 8.46 0.40
CA LEU A 67 -6.52 9.52 -0.11
C LEU A 67 -7.45 9.95 1.02
N GLY A 68 -7.50 11.24 1.30
CA GLY A 68 -8.40 11.82 2.28
C GLY A 68 -8.94 13.14 1.82
N THR A 69 -10.21 13.39 2.12
CA THR A 69 -10.82 14.71 1.97
C THR A 69 -10.50 15.58 3.18
N PHE A 70 -10.50 16.90 2.99
CA PHE A 70 -10.14 17.86 4.04
C PHE A 70 -11.18 17.95 5.16
N ASP A 71 -12.44 17.76 4.79
CA ASP A 71 -13.56 17.69 5.72
C ASP A 71 -13.66 16.36 6.48
N ARG A 72 -12.69 15.45 6.27
CA ARG A 72 -12.64 14.12 6.89
C ARG A 72 -13.89 13.29 6.60
N ARG A 73 -14.64 13.63 5.55
CA ARG A 73 -15.75 12.81 5.06
C ARG A 73 -15.21 11.51 4.49
N ASP A 74 -15.95 10.44 4.72
CA ASP A 74 -15.62 9.11 4.20
C ASP A 74 -16.05 8.94 2.74
N ALA A 75 -15.94 10.00 1.94
CA ALA A 75 -16.39 10.04 0.56
C ALA A 75 -15.29 10.67 -0.30
N LEU A 76 -14.63 9.86 -1.13
CA LEU A 76 -13.71 10.39 -2.13
C LEU A 76 -14.51 11.06 -3.24
N GLU A 77 -13.99 12.17 -3.76
CA GLU A 77 -14.51 12.85 -4.94
C GLU A 77 -13.53 12.72 -6.10
N SER A 78 -14.06 12.73 -7.33
CA SER A 78 -13.23 12.91 -8.52
C SER A 78 -12.58 14.30 -8.50
N GLY A 79 -11.29 14.36 -8.79
CA GLY A 79 -10.51 15.59 -8.88
C GLY A 79 -9.05 15.39 -8.50
N THR A 80 -8.36 16.50 -8.26
CA THR A 80 -6.93 16.51 -7.95
C THR A 80 -6.71 16.50 -6.44
N TYR A 81 -5.83 15.62 -5.96
CA TYR A 81 -5.40 15.52 -4.57
C TYR A 81 -3.96 15.99 -4.46
N LEU A 82 -3.67 16.82 -3.46
CA LEU A 82 -2.33 17.33 -3.21
C LEU A 82 -1.52 16.28 -2.45
N VAL A 83 -0.37 15.88 -2.98
CA VAL A 83 0.56 15.00 -2.27
C VAL A 83 1.26 15.81 -1.18
N VAL A 84 1.16 15.34 0.05
CA VAL A 84 1.75 15.97 1.23
C VAL A 84 2.78 15.07 1.91
N ASP A 85 3.52 15.66 2.84
CA ASP A 85 4.46 14.97 3.71
C ASP A 85 3.77 13.83 4.49
N ALA A 86 4.30 12.62 4.33
CA ALA A 86 3.74 11.43 4.96
C ALA A 86 3.91 11.38 6.48
N ASP A 87 4.95 12.01 7.02
CA ASP A 87 5.19 12.07 8.46
C ASP A 87 4.40 13.22 9.10
N LYS A 88 4.13 14.29 8.34
CA LYS A 88 3.40 15.48 8.82
C LYS A 88 2.35 15.98 7.80
N PRO A 89 1.25 15.24 7.60
CA PRO A 89 0.25 15.62 6.60
C PRO A 89 -0.64 16.81 7.03
N ASP A 90 -0.95 16.94 8.32
CA ASP A 90 -1.93 17.91 8.88
C ASP A 90 -1.25 19.16 9.48
N THR A 91 -0.36 19.80 8.71
CA THR A 91 0.27 21.08 9.11
C THR A 91 -0.63 22.27 8.79
N LYS A 92 -0.41 23.42 9.44
CA LYS A 92 -1.16 24.65 9.14
C LYS A 92 -0.87 25.16 7.72
N GLU A 93 0.37 24.99 7.28
CA GLU A 93 0.84 25.36 5.95
C GLU A 93 0.16 24.51 4.87
N ASN A 94 0.02 23.20 5.10
CA ASN A 94 -0.72 22.33 4.19
C ASN A 94 -2.19 22.76 4.13
N ARG A 95 -2.83 23.00 5.29
CA ARG A 95 -4.21 23.54 5.37
C ARG A 95 -4.42 24.77 4.50
N GLN A 96 -3.57 25.78 4.66
CA GLN A 96 -3.66 27.00 3.84
C GLN A 96 -3.52 26.70 2.35
N LYS A 97 -2.54 25.87 1.95
CA LYS A 97 -2.31 25.51 0.55
C LYS A 97 -3.52 24.90 -0.15
N TYR A 98 -4.40 24.19 0.57
CA TYR A 98 -5.54 23.52 -0.04
C TYR A 98 -6.90 24.17 0.27
N GLU A 99 -7.07 24.83 1.41
CA GLU A 99 -8.30 25.55 1.76
C GLU A 99 -8.41 26.88 0.99
N ASP A 100 -7.30 27.59 0.78
CA ASP A 100 -7.33 28.93 0.19
C ASP A 100 -7.52 28.92 -1.34
N PHE A 101 -7.29 27.78 -2.00
CA PHE A 101 -7.24 27.71 -3.47
C PHE A 101 -8.41 26.99 -4.13
N GLY A 102 -9.24 26.24 -3.39
CA GLY A 102 -10.34 25.44 -3.95
C GLY A 102 -9.94 24.42 -5.04
N LYS A 103 -8.63 24.29 -5.29
CA LYS A 103 -8.01 23.56 -6.40
C LYS A 103 -7.98 22.06 -6.16
N TYR A 104 -7.84 21.66 -4.89
CA TYR A 104 -7.68 20.27 -4.49
C TYR A 104 -8.96 19.76 -3.84
N LYS A 105 -9.30 18.50 -4.11
CA LYS A 105 -10.41 17.78 -3.47
C LYS A 105 -10.01 17.15 -2.14
N GLY A 106 -8.71 16.98 -1.92
CA GLY A 106 -8.17 16.35 -0.73
C GLY A 106 -6.65 16.31 -0.71
N ILE A 107 -6.10 15.65 0.32
CA ILE A 107 -4.69 15.28 0.40
C ILE A 107 -4.47 13.84 -0.05
N ALA A 108 -3.27 13.61 -0.56
CA ALA A 108 -2.73 12.29 -0.76
C ALA A 108 -1.41 12.12 -0.01
N ILE A 109 -1.15 10.90 0.45
CA ILE A 109 0.15 10.51 0.99
C ILE A 109 0.61 9.29 0.20
N ILE A 110 1.91 9.15 -0.04
CA ILE A 110 2.48 7.97 -0.69
C ILE A 110 3.63 7.44 0.17
N LYS A 111 3.62 6.14 0.46
CA LYS A 111 4.75 5.45 1.12
C LYS A 111 5.08 4.17 0.39
N TYR A 112 6.35 4.02 0.08
CA TYR A 112 6.92 2.79 -0.49
C TYR A 112 7.83 2.14 0.55
N VAL A 113 7.77 0.83 0.66
CA VAL A 113 8.64 0.03 1.51
C VAL A 113 9.16 -1.14 0.70
N GLU A 114 10.47 -1.34 0.71
CA GLU A 114 11.15 -2.47 0.10
C GLU A 114 12.08 -3.11 1.13
N GLU A 115 11.92 -4.40 1.35
CA GLU A 115 12.87 -5.23 2.07
C GLU A 115 14.12 -5.41 1.21
N THR A 116 15.24 -4.85 1.66
CA THR A 116 16.52 -4.92 0.96
C THR A 116 17.37 -6.11 1.42
N ARG A 117 17.03 -6.72 2.56
CA ARG A 117 17.71 -7.91 3.09
C ARG A 117 16.74 -8.85 3.77
N GLU A 118 16.73 -10.10 3.30
CA GLU A 118 15.85 -11.13 3.83
C GLU A 118 16.40 -11.90 5.05
N PRO A 119 15.51 -12.43 5.91
CA PRO A 119 14.08 -12.12 6.02
C PRO A 119 13.84 -10.90 6.92
N ARG A 120 13.18 -9.87 6.40
CA ARG A 120 12.76 -8.64 7.10
C ARG A 120 13.89 -8.03 7.94
N MET A 121 15.12 -7.96 7.43
CA MET A 121 16.30 -7.51 8.21
C MET A 121 16.62 -6.04 7.97
N GLU A 122 16.51 -5.62 6.73
CA GLU A 122 16.82 -4.26 6.28
C GLU A 122 15.75 -3.81 5.29
N TYR A 123 15.45 -2.51 5.33
CA TYR A 123 14.45 -1.90 4.47
C TYR A 123 14.93 -0.61 3.85
N HIS A 124 14.38 -0.31 2.69
CA HIS A 124 14.40 0.99 2.04
C HIS A 124 12.98 1.53 2.02
N VAL A 125 12.78 2.70 2.63
CA VAL A 125 11.48 3.33 2.82
C VAL A 125 11.47 4.68 2.14
N GLY A 126 10.56 4.85 1.19
CA GLY A 126 10.25 6.13 0.55
C GLY A 126 8.99 6.74 1.16
N LYS A 127 9.03 8.03 1.49
CA LYS A 127 7.86 8.80 1.94
C LYS A 127 7.63 10.04 1.09
N SER A 128 6.38 10.34 0.76
CA SER A 128 6.03 11.57 0.07
C SER A 128 6.39 12.79 0.91
N GLN A 129 6.67 13.90 0.22
CA GLN A 129 7.05 15.19 0.81
C GLN A 129 6.15 16.30 0.24
N ASN A 130 6.18 17.49 0.84
CA ASN A 130 5.39 18.66 0.39
C ASN A 130 5.98 19.32 -0.89
N ASN A 131 6.18 18.54 -1.94
CA ASN A 131 6.81 18.96 -3.21
C ASN A 131 5.81 19.49 -4.26
N ASP A 132 4.57 19.79 -3.85
CA ASP A 132 3.46 20.23 -4.72
C ASP A 132 3.11 19.22 -5.84
N GLU A 133 3.40 17.94 -5.61
CA GLU A 133 3.00 16.82 -6.44
C GLU A 133 1.50 16.54 -6.29
N THR A 134 0.88 15.88 -7.28
CA THR A 134 -0.56 15.65 -7.26
C THR A 134 -0.94 14.25 -7.73
N ILE A 135 -2.10 13.77 -7.24
CA ILE A 135 -2.78 12.59 -7.74
C ILE A 135 -4.08 13.02 -8.39
N SER A 136 -4.31 12.61 -9.64
CA SER A 136 -5.59 12.79 -10.30
C SER A 136 -6.46 11.58 -10.05
N VAL A 137 -7.63 11.77 -9.44
CA VAL A 137 -8.58 10.70 -9.08
C VAL A 137 -9.85 10.87 -9.87
N LYS A 138 -10.38 9.78 -10.40
CA LYS A 138 -11.65 9.71 -11.13
C LYS A 138 -12.46 8.52 -10.61
N LEU A 139 -13.68 8.79 -10.18
CA LEU A 139 -14.67 7.75 -9.89
C LEU A 139 -15.48 7.48 -11.15
N GLY A 140 -15.33 6.29 -11.69
CA GLY A 140 -16.11 5.80 -12.82
C GLY A 140 -17.54 5.46 -12.40
N THR A 141 -18.47 5.55 -13.35
CA THR A 141 -19.86 5.13 -13.17
C THR A 141 -20.00 3.61 -12.93
N ASP A 142 -18.95 2.86 -13.27
CA ASP A 142 -18.78 1.43 -13.01
C ASP A 142 -18.35 1.13 -11.55
N GLY A 143 -18.20 2.15 -10.71
CA GLY A 143 -17.80 2.00 -9.30
C GLY A 143 -16.32 1.72 -9.10
N PHE A 144 -15.49 1.95 -10.14
CA PHE A 144 -14.05 1.91 -10.02
C PHE A 144 -13.49 3.30 -9.74
N LEU A 145 -12.55 3.37 -8.80
CA LEU A 145 -11.65 4.48 -8.62
C LEU A 145 -10.45 4.28 -9.53
N GLU A 146 -10.22 5.25 -10.40
CA GLU A 146 -9.05 5.36 -11.22
C GLU A 146 -8.18 6.50 -10.68
N ALA A 147 -6.90 6.25 -10.42
CA ALA A 147 -5.98 7.29 -10.00
C ALA A 147 -4.70 7.26 -10.83
N THR A 148 -4.18 8.43 -11.19
CA THR A 148 -2.90 8.57 -11.88
C THR A 148 -1.98 9.47 -11.08
N PHE A 149 -0.72 9.05 -10.93
CA PHE A 149 0.26 9.77 -10.11
C PHE A 149 1.68 9.57 -10.63
N SER A 150 2.55 10.51 -10.28
CA SER A 150 4.00 10.43 -10.41
C SER A 150 4.59 11.34 -9.33
N GLY A 151 5.79 11.03 -8.87
CA GLY A 151 6.38 11.80 -7.78
C GLY A 151 7.71 11.26 -7.29
N LYS A 152 8.30 11.98 -6.34
CA LYS A 152 9.57 11.68 -5.71
C LYS A 152 9.35 11.48 -4.22
N LEU A 153 9.78 10.33 -3.73
CA LEU A 153 9.73 10.02 -2.31
C LEU A 153 11.12 10.24 -1.69
N ALA A 154 11.15 10.79 -0.47
CA ALA A 154 12.35 10.85 0.34
C ALA A 154 12.70 9.43 0.82
N GLY A 155 13.79 8.88 0.30
CA GLY A 155 14.29 7.54 0.58
C GLY A 155 15.14 7.50 1.85
N THR A 156 14.91 6.48 2.66
CA THR A 156 15.59 6.25 3.94
C THR A 156 15.85 4.77 4.16
N TYR A 157 16.99 4.43 4.75
CA TYR A 157 17.34 3.04 5.03
C TYR A 157 17.10 2.70 6.49
N TRP A 158 16.66 1.48 6.73
CA TRP A 158 16.35 0.97 8.06
C TRP A 158 17.01 -0.39 8.25
N LYS A 159 17.53 -0.63 9.46
CA LYS A 159 18.19 -1.88 9.82
C LYS A 159 17.72 -2.34 11.18
N GLU A 160 17.55 -3.65 11.34
CA GLU A 160 17.18 -4.23 12.63
C GLU A 160 18.17 -3.82 13.74
N LYS A 161 17.64 -3.44 14.91
CA LYS A 161 18.47 -3.12 16.07
C LYS A 161 19.18 -4.39 16.53
N ALA A 162 20.46 -4.27 16.88
CA ALA A 162 21.23 -5.39 17.43
C ALA A 162 20.56 -6.02 18.66
N THR A 163 19.85 -5.23 19.48
CA THR A 163 19.06 -5.74 20.61
C THR A 163 17.93 -6.66 20.17
N ALA A 164 17.19 -6.32 19.12
CA ALA A 164 16.14 -7.20 18.58
C ALA A 164 16.72 -8.52 18.06
N THR A 165 17.91 -8.49 17.46
CA THR A 165 18.61 -9.70 17.00
C THR A 165 19.06 -10.58 18.17
N VAL A 166 19.67 -10.02 19.21
CA VAL A 166 20.22 -10.77 20.35
C VAL A 166 19.13 -11.37 21.24
N PHE A 167 18.05 -10.62 21.53
CA PHE A 167 16.97 -11.11 22.38
C PHE A 167 15.97 -12.02 21.65
N GLY A 168 15.87 -11.93 20.31
CA GLY A 168 14.93 -12.72 19.52
C GLY A 168 15.42 -14.10 19.09
N GLY A 169 16.74 -14.35 19.09
CA GLY A 169 17.32 -15.64 18.72
C GLY A 169 16.88 -16.18 17.34
N MET A 170 16.83 -17.50 17.19
CA MET A 170 16.38 -18.18 15.96
C MET A 170 14.86 -18.06 15.73
N GLY A 171 14.06 -18.01 16.80
CA GLY A 171 12.59 -17.88 16.71
C GLY A 171 12.14 -16.60 16.00
N ARG A 172 12.91 -15.51 16.14
CA ARG A 172 12.68 -14.26 15.40
C ARG A 172 12.70 -14.43 13.87
N LEU A 173 13.63 -15.24 13.34
CA LEU A 173 13.73 -15.47 11.91
C LEU A 173 12.56 -16.32 11.40
N ILE A 174 12.13 -17.32 12.18
CA ILE A 174 10.97 -18.15 11.88
C ILE A 174 9.70 -17.30 11.83
N ASN A 175 9.46 -16.48 12.86
CA ASN A 175 8.29 -15.59 12.89
C ASN A 175 8.25 -14.64 11.68
N LYS A 176 9.39 -14.07 11.28
CA LYS A 176 9.47 -13.21 10.08
C LYS A 176 9.15 -13.98 8.81
N MET A 177 9.60 -15.22 8.68
CA MET A 177 9.27 -16.06 7.54
C MET A 177 7.78 -16.46 7.52
N GLU A 178 7.19 -16.72 8.68
CA GLU A 178 5.75 -16.95 8.84
C GLU A 178 4.95 -15.71 8.44
N ASP A 179 5.32 -14.53 8.93
CA ASP A 179 4.66 -13.27 8.57
C ASP A 179 4.74 -12.99 7.06
N LYS A 180 5.90 -13.27 6.44
CA LYS A 180 6.08 -13.19 4.98
C LYS A 180 5.18 -14.19 4.26
N ALA A 181 5.05 -15.41 4.77
CA ALA A 181 4.17 -16.43 4.19
C ALA A 181 2.69 -16.03 4.31
N ILE A 182 2.27 -15.51 5.48
CA ILE A 182 0.91 -15.00 5.71
C ILE A 182 0.64 -13.83 4.77
N THR A 183 1.55 -12.86 4.68
CA THR A 183 1.47 -11.71 3.76
C THR A 183 1.32 -12.16 2.31
N LYS A 184 2.11 -13.15 1.89
CA LYS A 184 2.05 -13.69 0.53
C LYS A 184 0.70 -14.37 0.26
N ALA A 185 0.16 -15.10 1.24
CA ALA A 185 -1.12 -15.78 1.12
C ALA A 185 -2.32 -14.82 1.18
N SER A 186 -2.26 -13.80 2.05
CA SER A 186 -3.31 -12.81 2.25
C SER A 186 -3.27 -11.70 1.20
N GLY A 187 -2.11 -11.44 0.59
CA GLY A 187 -1.86 -10.25 -0.23
C GLY A 187 -1.95 -8.95 0.57
N TYR A 188 -1.81 -9.02 1.89
CA TYR A 188 -1.97 -7.92 2.82
C TYR A 188 -0.86 -7.93 3.87
N ASP A 189 -0.11 -6.83 3.93
CA ASP A 189 0.87 -6.57 4.99
C ASP A 189 0.66 -5.17 5.54
N SER A 190 0.06 -5.06 6.72
CA SER A 190 0.04 -3.79 7.45
C SER A 190 1.33 -3.54 8.23
N ASP A 191 2.22 -4.54 8.33
CA ASP A 191 3.30 -4.55 9.32
C ASP A 191 4.70 -4.68 8.69
N ILE A 192 4.81 -4.52 7.37
CA ILE A 192 6.10 -4.38 6.67
C ILE A 192 6.88 -3.13 7.09
N ASP A 193 6.25 -2.23 7.85
CA ASP A 193 6.84 -0.99 8.29
C ASP A 193 7.96 -1.21 9.32
N PRO A 194 9.16 -0.65 9.11
CA PRO A 194 10.22 -0.74 10.09
C PRO A 194 10.01 0.20 11.29
N GLU A 195 9.16 1.22 11.16
CA GLU A 195 8.91 2.19 12.23
C GLU A 195 8.20 1.54 13.42
N GLY A 196 8.74 1.71 14.63
CA GLY A 196 8.17 1.11 15.84
C GLY A 196 8.50 -0.37 16.04
N ASN A 197 8.90 -1.09 14.99
CA ASN A 197 9.03 -2.56 14.98
C ASN A 197 10.47 -3.07 15.24
N GLY A 198 11.25 -2.36 16.06
CA GLY A 198 12.60 -2.81 16.44
C GLY A 198 13.69 -2.51 15.40
N TYR A 199 13.41 -1.68 14.40
CA TYR A 199 14.41 -1.20 13.43
C TYR A 199 14.92 0.19 13.81
N LYS A 200 16.12 0.51 13.35
CA LYS A 200 16.76 1.82 13.48
C LYS A 200 16.95 2.43 12.09
N LYS A 201 16.49 3.67 11.92
CA LYS A 201 16.78 4.49 10.74
C LYS A 201 18.28 4.75 10.63
N GLN A 202 18.83 4.56 9.44
CA GLN A 202 20.22 4.83 9.10
C GLN A 202 20.38 6.25 8.57
N ASP A 203 21.60 6.77 8.59
CA ASP A 203 21.88 8.13 8.10
C ASP A 203 21.88 8.22 6.57
N LYS A 204 21.98 7.08 5.88
CA LYS A 204 21.88 7.00 4.42
C LYS A 204 20.48 7.43 3.95
N LYS A 205 20.46 8.35 2.99
CA LYS A 205 19.27 8.88 2.32
C LYS A 205 19.49 8.94 0.82
N ASP A 206 18.40 8.83 0.08
CA ASP A 206 18.33 8.95 -1.37
C ASP A 206 16.91 9.37 -1.78
N GLU A 207 16.61 9.34 -3.08
CA GLU A 207 15.27 9.56 -3.62
C GLU A 207 14.76 8.27 -4.26
N ILE A 208 13.46 8.04 -4.15
CA ILE A 208 12.76 6.99 -4.90
C ILE A 208 11.83 7.67 -5.89
N ILE A 209 11.99 7.36 -7.18
CA ILE A 209 11.25 8.01 -8.26
C ILE A 209 10.10 7.11 -8.69
N LEU A 210 8.87 7.63 -8.61
CA LEU A 210 7.65 7.00 -9.08
C LEU A 210 7.20 7.63 -10.40
N THR A 211 7.08 6.81 -11.43
CA THR A 211 6.63 7.25 -12.77
C THR A 211 5.53 6.35 -13.31
N ASP A 212 4.72 6.87 -14.22
CA ASP A 212 3.63 6.13 -14.90
C ASP A 212 2.62 5.46 -13.94
N GLY A 213 2.44 6.02 -12.74
CA GLY A 213 1.59 5.46 -11.70
C GLY A 213 0.12 5.48 -12.11
N LYS A 214 -0.52 4.31 -12.11
CA LYS A 214 -1.93 4.10 -12.42
C LYS A 214 -2.54 3.13 -11.42
N VAL A 215 -3.72 3.47 -10.91
CA VAL A 215 -4.51 2.65 -10.01
C VAL A 215 -5.90 2.50 -10.62
N ARG A 216 -6.43 1.29 -10.59
CA ARG A 216 -7.83 0.97 -10.81
C ARG A 216 -8.27 0.11 -9.64
N LEU A 217 -9.27 0.53 -8.89
CA LEU A 217 -9.71 -0.13 -7.65
C LEU A 217 -11.22 -0.08 -7.56
N LYS A 218 -11.86 -1.23 -7.34
CA LYS A 218 -13.29 -1.30 -7.05
C LYS A 218 -13.59 -0.70 -5.67
N VAL A 219 -14.49 0.27 -5.61
CA VAL A 219 -14.89 0.96 -4.37
C VAL A 219 -16.31 0.57 -3.92
N ASN A 220 -17.08 -0.12 -4.76
CA ASN A 220 -18.42 -0.61 -4.45
C ASN A 220 -18.47 -2.13 -4.37
#